data_AF-A0A2A5INC1-F1
#
_entry.id   AF-A0A2A5INC1-F1
#
_cell.length_a   1.000
_cell.length_b   1.000
_cell.length_c   1.000
_cell.angle_alpha   90.00
_cell.angle_beta   90.00
_cell.angle_gamma   90.00
#
_symmetry.space_group_name_H-M   'P 1'
#
loop_
_entity.id
_entity.type
_entity.pdbx_description
1 polymer ?
#
loop_
_entity_poly.entity_id
_entity_poly.type
_entity_poly.pdbx_seq_one_letter_code
_entity_poly.pdbx_strand_id
1 'polypeptide(L)'
;MTYSSESNYSILQDKTATGKKRDWKGKKVRSSLMSSHYEGLEKRIGAPYYGKKAEKISNCAECLTFKREKETGRLKLYQAYFCKVRLCPMCAWRRSLKIAYHNKLIVEEANKQYKPAWIFLTLTVKNVEGDQLKQTITDMMQGYRKLFQYKKVKTGTLGFFRALEITKNHKENTYHPHFHVLIPVKRNYFGKSYIKQAEWTSFWKKAMKLDYTPIVHVQRVKGKKGIDAEAIEKEVREAMEEQKAILEISKYPVKDTDVIRGNEVTEENLDTVYYLDDALSARRLIGYGGILKDIHKKLNLTDAEDGDLVRIEEDDDEVANETFEVMARWHVGIKNYIIT
;
A
#
# COMPACT_ATOMS: atom_id res chain seq x y z
N MET A 1 -36.00 -39.95 -14.69
CA MET A 1 -35.08 -38.85 -15.07
C MET A 1 -34.97 -37.92 -13.89
N THR A 2 -33.82 -37.90 -13.23
CA THR A 2 -33.54 -37.05 -12.07
C THR A 2 -32.23 -36.34 -12.33
N TYR A 3 -32.30 -35.10 -12.78
CA TYR A 3 -31.14 -34.23 -12.90
C TYR A 3 -30.86 -33.61 -11.52
N SER A 4 -29.78 -34.07 -10.87
CA SER A 4 -29.12 -33.35 -9.79
C SER A 4 -27.88 -32.69 -10.39
N SER A 5 -27.92 -31.38 -10.59
CA SER A 5 -26.78 -30.61 -11.10
C SER A 5 -25.80 -30.31 -9.96
N GLU A 6 -24.94 -31.26 -9.63
CA GLU A 6 -23.70 -30.96 -8.89
C GLU A 6 -22.79 -30.14 -9.80
N SER A 7 -22.57 -28.89 -9.45
CA SER A 7 -21.79 -27.99 -10.29
C SER A 7 -20.28 -28.31 -10.20
N ASN A 8 -19.78 -29.07 -11.18
CA ASN A 8 -18.37 -29.47 -11.38
C ASN A 8 -17.43 -28.30 -11.78
N TYR A 9 -17.27 -27.28 -10.94
CA TYR A 9 -16.32 -26.19 -11.21
C TYR A 9 -15.15 -26.15 -10.20
N SER A 10 -13.96 -25.87 -10.71
CA SER A 10 -12.73 -25.75 -9.92
C SER A 10 -12.50 -24.30 -9.47
N ILE A 11 -12.32 -24.05 -8.17
CA ILE A 11 -12.09 -22.71 -7.62
C ILE A 11 -10.58 -22.41 -7.58
N LEU A 12 -10.18 -21.18 -7.93
CA LEU A 12 -8.80 -20.72 -7.80
C LEU A 12 -8.28 -20.86 -6.35
N GLN A 13 -7.17 -21.59 -6.19
CA GLN A 13 -6.44 -21.70 -4.93
C GLN A 13 -5.01 -21.17 -5.10
N ASP A 14 -4.81 -19.90 -4.74
CA ASP A 14 -3.49 -19.25 -4.74
C ASP A 14 -3.02 -19.00 -3.30
N LYS A 15 -1.81 -19.45 -2.98
CA LYS A 15 -1.20 -19.40 -1.64
C LYS A 15 0.22 -18.84 -1.73
N THR A 16 0.65 -18.14 -0.68
CA THR A 16 2.06 -17.73 -0.49
C THR A 16 2.95 -18.95 -0.24
N ALA A 17 4.27 -18.76 -0.29
CA ALA A 17 5.24 -19.78 0.10
C ALA A 17 5.00 -20.33 1.53
N THR A 18 4.47 -19.49 2.42
CA THR A 18 4.09 -19.85 3.80
C THR A 18 2.69 -20.48 3.93
N GLY A 19 2.03 -20.79 2.81
CA GLY A 19 0.70 -21.42 2.78
C GLY A 19 -0.48 -20.46 3.01
N LYS A 20 -0.25 -19.16 3.23
CA LYS A 20 -1.32 -18.17 3.42
C LYS A 20 -2.06 -17.92 2.10
N LYS A 21 -3.38 -18.06 2.10
CA LYS A 21 -4.22 -17.77 0.93
C LYS A 21 -4.12 -16.31 0.50
N ARG A 22 -3.93 -16.07 -0.81
CA ARG A 22 -4.06 -14.74 -1.41
C ARG A 22 -5.53 -14.40 -1.65
N ASP A 23 -6.00 -13.29 -1.11
CA ASP A 23 -7.43 -12.91 -1.07
C ASP A 23 -7.94 -12.29 -2.38
N TRP A 24 -7.77 -12.99 -3.51
CA TRP A 24 -8.31 -12.53 -4.81
C TRP A 24 -9.81 -12.33 -4.75
N LYS A 25 -10.56 -13.31 -4.20
CA LYS A 25 -12.02 -13.24 -4.06
C LYS A 25 -12.46 -12.02 -3.26
N GLY A 26 -11.94 -11.82 -2.04
CA GLY A 26 -12.37 -10.71 -1.19
C GLY A 26 -12.01 -9.35 -1.79
N LYS A 27 -10.85 -9.23 -2.44
CA LYS A 27 -10.46 -8.00 -3.16
C LYS A 27 -11.33 -7.74 -4.38
N LYS A 28 -11.77 -8.77 -5.12
CA LYS A 28 -12.70 -8.62 -6.24
C LYS A 28 -14.09 -8.22 -5.77
N VAL A 29 -14.62 -8.86 -4.73
CA VAL A 29 -15.92 -8.47 -4.13
C VAL A 29 -15.92 -7.01 -3.69
N ARG A 30 -14.89 -6.58 -2.95
CA ARG A 30 -14.76 -5.18 -2.53
C ARG A 30 -14.58 -4.23 -3.71
N SER A 31 -13.93 -4.67 -4.79
CA SER A 31 -13.81 -3.87 -6.02
C SER A 31 -15.14 -3.73 -6.73
N SER A 32 -15.95 -4.79 -6.83
CA SER A 32 -17.32 -4.69 -7.35
C SER A 32 -18.17 -3.73 -6.50
N LEU A 33 -18.06 -3.79 -5.17
CA LEU A 33 -18.74 -2.85 -4.30
C LEU A 33 -18.27 -1.40 -4.54
N MET A 34 -16.96 -1.17 -4.66
CA MET A 34 -16.40 0.14 -5.00
C MET A 34 -16.93 0.63 -6.36
N SER A 35 -17.01 -0.25 -7.37
CA SER A 35 -17.58 0.08 -8.68
C SER A 35 -19.02 0.60 -8.54
N SER A 36 -19.88 -0.09 -7.77
CA SER A 36 -21.25 0.38 -7.51
C SER A 36 -21.32 1.75 -6.82
N HIS A 37 -20.33 2.12 -5.99
CA HIS A 37 -20.26 3.46 -5.41
C HIS A 37 -19.89 4.52 -6.45
N TYR A 38 -19.00 4.20 -7.39
CA TYR A 38 -18.71 5.09 -8.51
C TYR A 38 -19.93 5.27 -9.45
N GLU A 39 -20.73 4.22 -9.68
CA GLU A 39 -22.01 4.34 -10.40
C GLU A 39 -23.01 5.23 -9.63
N GLY A 40 -23.07 5.07 -8.31
CA GLY A 40 -23.89 5.92 -7.45
C GLY A 40 -23.47 7.39 -7.53
N LEU A 41 -22.15 7.67 -7.54
CA LEU A 41 -21.62 9.03 -7.73
C LEU A 41 -21.95 9.60 -9.11
N GLU A 42 -21.88 8.79 -10.17
CA GLU A 42 -22.32 9.23 -11.50
C GLU A 42 -23.80 9.63 -11.50
N LYS A 43 -24.67 8.80 -10.91
CA LYS A 43 -26.11 9.11 -10.81
C LYS A 43 -26.38 10.37 -9.99
N ARG A 44 -25.64 10.55 -8.89
CA ARG A 44 -25.80 11.69 -7.97
C ARG A 44 -25.29 13.01 -8.55
N ILE A 45 -24.14 12.98 -9.22
CA ILE A 45 -23.42 14.18 -9.67
C ILE A 45 -23.66 14.47 -11.16
N GLY A 46 -24.02 13.45 -11.95
CA GLY A 46 -24.20 13.55 -13.40
C GLY A 46 -22.89 13.65 -14.18
N ALA A 47 -21.74 13.38 -13.56
CA ALA A 47 -20.43 13.48 -14.20
C ALA A 47 -19.96 12.12 -14.78
N PRO A 48 -19.79 11.98 -16.12
CA PRO A 48 -19.38 10.73 -16.77
C PRO A 48 -18.01 10.19 -16.32
N TYR A 49 -17.23 11.03 -15.66
CA TYR A 49 -15.97 10.67 -15.03
C TYR A 49 -16.13 9.49 -14.05
N TYR A 50 -17.19 9.48 -13.25
CA TYR A 50 -17.41 8.44 -12.24
C TYR A 50 -17.88 7.14 -12.89
N GLY A 51 -18.76 7.18 -13.89
CA GLY A 51 -19.19 5.98 -14.64
C GLY A 51 -18.03 5.26 -15.33
N LYS A 52 -17.15 6.03 -16.00
CA LYS A 52 -15.93 5.48 -16.61
C LYS A 52 -15.01 4.82 -15.59
N LYS A 53 -14.97 5.29 -14.35
CA LYS A 53 -14.21 4.64 -13.27
C LYS A 53 -14.93 3.39 -12.77
N ALA A 54 -16.25 3.43 -12.62
CA ALA A 54 -17.04 2.27 -12.23
C ALA A 54 -16.78 1.08 -13.17
N GLU A 55 -16.88 1.30 -14.48
CA GLU A 55 -16.64 0.29 -15.51
C GLU A 55 -15.21 -0.28 -15.46
N LYS A 56 -14.22 0.60 -15.32
CA LYS A 56 -12.83 0.15 -15.17
C LYS A 56 -12.64 -0.73 -13.93
N ILE A 57 -13.25 -0.34 -12.80
CA ILE A 57 -13.15 -1.10 -11.54
C ILE A 57 -13.91 -2.43 -11.64
N SER A 58 -15.08 -2.48 -12.26
CA SER A 58 -15.85 -3.72 -12.44
C SER A 58 -15.05 -4.74 -13.23
N ASN A 59 -14.34 -4.31 -14.27
CA ASN A 59 -13.54 -5.16 -15.16
C ASN A 59 -12.14 -5.48 -14.59
N CYS A 60 -11.74 -4.81 -13.50
CA CYS A 60 -10.44 -5.01 -12.88
C CYS A 60 -10.25 -6.46 -12.39
N ALA A 61 -9.17 -7.11 -12.84
CA ALA A 61 -8.80 -8.48 -12.50
C ALA A 61 -9.94 -9.48 -12.74
N GLU A 62 -10.76 -9.28 -13.78
CA GLU A 62 -11.84 -10.21 -14.12
C GLU A 62 -11.30 -11.57 -14.59
N CYS A 63 -10.22 -11.57 -15.37
CA CYS A 63 -9.47 -12.76 -15.74
C CYS A 63 -8.06 -12.69 -15.17
N LEU A 64 -7.59 -13.81 -14.62
CA LEU A 64 -6.26 -14.00 -14.07
C LEU A 64 -5.62 -15.20 -14.77
N THR A 65 -4.48 -15.00 -15.42
CA THR A 65 -3.68 -16.10 -15.98
C THR A 65 -2.44 -16.27 -15.13
N PHE A 66 -2.21 -17.50 -14.68
CA PHE A 66 -1.05 -17.87 -13.88
C PHE A 66 -0.18 -18.86 -14.66
N LYS A 67 1.13 -18.79 -14.42
CA LYS A 67 2.03 -19.90 -14.68
C LYS A 67 2.10 -20.76 -13.42
N ARG A 68 1.90 -22.06 -13.57
CA ARG A 68 2.05 -23.03 -12.49
C ARG A 68 3.42 -23.69 -12.57
N GLU A 69 4.21 -23.53 -11.50
CA GLU A 69 5.48 -24.24 -11.34
C GLU A 69 5.23 -25.74 -11.19
N LYS A 70 5.93 -26.57 -11.96
CA LYS A 70 5.73 -28.03 -11.99
C LYS A 70 6.09 -28.71 -10.67
N GLU A 71 7.22 -28.33 -10.08
CA GLU A 71 7.76 -28.97 -8.87
C GLU A 71 6.96 -28.61 -7.61
N THR A 72 6.67 -27.32 -7.43
CA THR A 72 6.04 -26.80 -6.21
C THR A 72 4.52 -26.69 -6.33
N GLY A 73 3.99 -26.71 -7.56
CA GLY A 73 2.60 -26.39 -7.86
C GLY A 73 2.24 -24.92 -7.64
N ARG A 74 3.21 -24.05 -7.33
CA ARG A 74 3.00 -22.63 -7.02
C ARG A 74 2.50 -21.86 -8.24
N LEU A 75 1.59 -20.93 -7.99
CA LEU A 75 1.06 -20.05 -9.02
C LEU A 75 1.82 -18.71 -9.02
N LYS A 76 2.35 -18.34 -10.19
CA LYS A 76 2.92 -17.02 -10.47
C LYS A 76 1.97 -16.30 -11.42
N LEU A 77 1.40 -15.17 -10.99
CA LEU A 77 0.51 -14.39 -11.85
C LEU A 77 1.30 -13.90 -13.07
N TYR A 78 0.80 -14.22 -14.25
CA TYR A 78 1.44 -13.95 -15.52
C TYR A 78 0.74 -12.85 -16.30
N GLN A 79 -0.59 -12.82 -16.27
CA GLN A 79 -1.39 -11.83 -16.99
C GLN A 79 -2.68 -11.50 -16.23
N ALA A 80 -2.99 -10.20 -16.13
CA ALA A 80 -4.26 -9.69 -15.65
C ALA A 80 -4.43 -8.22 -16.06
N TYR A 81 -5.67 -7.77 -16.21
CA TYR A 81 -5.97 -6.35 -16.35
C TYR A 81 -6.15 -5.71 -14.97
N PHE A 82 -5.41 -4.64 -14.67
CA PHE A 82 -5.61 -3.83 -13.47
C PHE A 82 -6.00 -2.40 -13.86
N CYS A 83 -7.12 -1.91 -13.33
CA CYS A 83 -7.68 -0.61 -13.72
C CYS A 83 -6.87 0.61 -13.28
N LYS A 84 -5.97 0.43 -12.31
CA LYS A 84 -5.15 1.47 -11.68
C LYS A 84 -5.93 2.63 -11.03
N VAL A 85 -7.25 2.55 -10.89
CA VAL A 85 -8.01 3.52 -10.07
C VAL A 85 -7.52 3.42 -8.62
N ARG A 86 -7.29 4.56 -7.96
CA ARG A 86 -6.64 4.62 -6.64
C ARG A 86 -7.45 3.93 -5.55
N LEU A 87 -8.76 4.15 -5.56
CA LEU A 87 -9.67 3.54 -4.60
C LEU A 87 -10.08 2.11 -4.97
N CYS A 88 -9.61 1.54 -6.09
CA CYS A 88 -9.89 0.15 -6.42
C CYS A 88 -9.18 -0.80 -5.42
N PRO A 89 -9.91 -1.57 -4.60
CA PRO A 89 -9.32 -2.47 -3.60
C PRO A 89 -8.35 -3.50 -4.19
N MET A 90 -8.63 -4.02 -5.39
CA MET A 90 -7.73 -4.92 -6.10
C MET A 90 -6.39 -4.25 -6.43
N CYS A 91 -6.43 -3.06 -7.05
CA CYS A 91 -5.21 -2.33 -7.43
C CYS A 91 -4.45 -1.83 -6.20
N ALA A 92 -5.14 -1.29 -5.19
CA ALA A 92 -4.54 -0.86 -3.93
C ALA A 92 -3.80 -2.01 -3.23
N TRP A 93 -4.38 -3.22 -3.21
CA TRP A 93 -3.71 -4.40 -2.67
C TRP A 93 -2.46 -4.76 -3.46
N ARG A 94 -2.52 -4.83 -4.80
CA ARG A 94 -1.35 -5.14 -5.63
C ARG A 94 -0.24 -4.11 -5.47
N ARG A 95 -0.59 -2.81 -5.41
CA ARG A 95 0.36 -1.72 -5.11
C ARG A 95 1.03 -1.91 -3.76
N SER A 96 0.27 -2.22 -2.71
CA SER A 96 0.85 -2.45 -1.37
C SER A 96 1.89 -3.59 -1.38
N LEU A 97 1.65 -4.65 -2.15
CA LEU A 97 2.62 -5.74 -2.32
C LEU A 97 3.87 -5.27 -3.08
N LYS A 98 3.72 -4.50 -4.16
CA LYS A 98 4.84 -3.94 -4.95
C LYS A 98 5.70 -3.03 -4.09
N ILE A 99 5.08 -2.11 -3.35
CA ILE A 99 5.75 -1.19 -2.43
C ILE A 99 6.49 -1.95 -1.34
N ALA A 100 5.87 -2.99 -0.75
CA ALA A 100 6.52 -3.82 0.27
C ALA A 100 7.76 -4.53 -0.27
N TYR A 101 7.67 -5.10 -1.48
CA TYR A 101 8.80 -5.77 -2.13
C TYR A 101 9.93 -4.78 -2.46
N HIS A 102 9.62 -3.63 -3.07
CA HIS A 102 10.61 -2.57 -3.34
C HIS A 102 11.30 -2.10 -2.07
N ASN A 103 10.52 -1.82 -1.01
CA ASN A 103 11.06 -1.37 0.26
C ASN A 103 11.93 -2.44 0.91
N LYS A 104 11.61 -3.73 0.78
CA LYS A 104 12.48 -4.83 1.21
C LYS A 104 13.85 -4.74 0.54
N LEU A 105 13.90 -4.69 -0.79
CA LEU A 105 15.17 -4.62 -1.54
C LEU A 105 15.97 -3.36 -1.20
N ILE A 106 15.31 -2.21 -1.12
CA ILE A 106 15.94 -0.93 -0.80
C ILE A 106 16.54 -0.95 0.61
N VAL A 107 15.81 -1.49 1.58
CA VAL A 107 16.27 -1.59 2.98
C VAL A 107 17.42 -2.57 3.11
N GLU A 108 17.35 -3.73 2.45
CA GLU A 108 18.43 -4.72 2.41
C GLU A 108 19.72 -4.12 1.84
N GLU A 109 19.63 -3.42 0.70
CA GLU A 109 20.79 -2.77 0.08
C GLU A 109 21.31 -1.60 0.92
N ALA A 110 20.42 -0.83 1.58
CA ALA A 110 20.81 0.23 2.50
C ALA A 110 21.57 -0.33 3.72
N ASN A 111 21.10 -1.46 4.28
CA ASN A 111 21.74 -2.15 5.39
C ASN A 111 23.11 -2.70 4.99
N LYS A 112 23.23 -3.28 3.80
CA LYS A 112 24.49 -3.79 3.25
C LYS A 112 25.53 -2.68 3.07
N GLN A 113 25.15 -1.58 2.41
CA GLN A 113 26.08 -0.50 2.06
C GLN A 113 26.40 0.44 3.23
N TYR A 114 25.37 0.90 3.96
CA TYR A 114 25.51 2.02 4.91
C TYR A 114 25.45 1.59 6.37
N LYS A 115 24.98 0.37 6.65
CA LYS A 115 24.76 -0.17 8.01
C LYS A 115 24.07 0.87 8.93
N PRO A 116 22.97 1.52 8.48
CA PRO A 116 22.33 2.58 9.24
C PRO A 116 21.61 1.99 10.46
N ALA A 117 21.19 2.87 11.36
CA ALA A 117 20.09 2.53 12.25
C ALA A 117 18.79 3.09 11.65
N TRP A 118 17.64 2.60 12.12
CA TRP A 118 16.35 2.96 11.56
C TRP A 118 15.44 3.57 12.62
N ILE A 119 14.68 4.59 12.21
CA ILE A 119 13.56 5.11 12.98
C ILE A 119 12.30 5.10 12.13
N PHE A 120 11.17 4.89 12.81
CA PHE A 120 9.83 5.00 12.23
C PHE A 120 9.16 6.23 12.84
N LEU A 121 8.72 7.14 11.99
CA LEU A 121 8.12 8.42 12.36
C LEU A 121 6.70 8.51 11.78
N THR A 122 5.72 8.82 12.62
CA THR A 122 4.35 9.13 12.22
C THR A 122 4.09 10.61 12.44
N LEU A 123 3.71 11.34 11.37
CA LEU A 123 3.36 12.76 11.40
C LEU A 123 1.86 12.92 11.17
N THR A 124 1.14 13.49 12.14
CA THR A 124 -0.31 13.66 12.06
C THR A 124 -0.72 15.13 11.95
N VAL A 125 -1.97 15.36 11.57
CA VAL A 125 -2.70 16.62 11.74
C VAL A 125 -4.00 16.34 12.50
N LYS A 126 -4.74 17.37 12.93
CA LYS A 126 -6.11 17.15 13.41
C LYS A 126 -6.95 16.55 12.28
N ASN A 127 -8.03 15.88 12.66
CA ASN A 127 -9.04 15.47 11.70
C ASN A 127 -9.56 16.69 10.93
N VAL A 128 -9.88 16.49 9.66
CA VAL A 128 -10.38 17.53 8.76
C VAL A 128 -11.66 17.07 8.08
N GLU A 129 -12.50 18.02 7.69
CA GLU A 129 -13.68 17.73 6.87
C GLU A 129 -13.29 17.33 5.44
N GLY A 130 -14.22 16.70 4.73
CA GLY A 130 -13.95 16.12 3.40
C GLY A 130 -13.51 17.16 2.36
N ASP A 131 -14.14 18.32 2.35
CA ASP A 131 -13.85 19.44 1.46
C ASP A 131 -12.46 20.06 1.71
N GLN A 132 -11.97 20.01 2.95
CA GLN A 132 -10.65 20.48 3.35
C GLN A 132 -9.53 19.48 3.06
N LEU A 133 -9.85 18.18 2.96
CA LEU A 133 -8.88 17.08 2.89
C LEU A 133 -7.82 17.27 1.80
N LYS A 134 -8.24 17.65 0.58
CA LYS A 134 -7.33 17.85 -0.55
C LYS A 134 -6.30 18.94 -0.28
N GLN A 135 -6.75 20.07 0.29
CA GLN A 135 -5.89 21.18 0.63
C GLN A 135 -4.97 20.82 1.79
N THR A 136 -5.49 20.16 2.84
CA THR A 136 -4.68 19.67 3.96
C THR A 136 -3.56 18.75 3.50
N ILE A 137 -3.81 17.80 2.58
CA ILE A 137 -2.77 16.95 2.02
C ILE A 137 -1.74 17.77 1.23
N THR A 138 -2.17 18.80 0.48
CA THR A 138 -1.24 19.71 -0.21
C THR A 138 -0.29 20.37 0.79
N ASP A 139 -0.83 20.91 1.87
CA ASP A 139 -0.07 21.60 2.90
C ASP A 139 0.85 20.64 3.64
N MET A 140 0.38 19.43 3.94
CA MET A 140 1.20 18.35 4.51
C MET A 140 2.40 18.00 3.63
N MET A 141 2.21 17.88 2.32
CA MET A 141 3.32 17.61 1.39
C MET A 141 4.34 18.76 1.37
N GLN A 142 3.89 20.01 1.46
CA GLN A 142 4.78 21.17 1.56
C GLN A 142 5.51 21.23 2.91
N GLY A 143 4.79 21.01 4.01
CA GLY A 143 5.35 20.92 5.36
C GLY A 143 6.39 19.81 5.45
N TYR A 144 6.15 18.65 4.83
CA TYR A 144 7.10 17.55 4.81
C TYR A 144 8.42 17.93 4.13
N ARG A 145 8.33 18.63 2.98
CA ARG A 145 9.52 19.14 2.29
C ARG A 145 10.32 20.11 3.17
N LYS A 146 9.64 21.02 3.87
CA LYS A 146 10.28 21.98 4.80
C LYS A 146 10.91 21.27 6.00
N LEU A 147 10.23 20.30 6.59
CA LEU A 147 10.71 19.52 7.74
C LEU A 147 12.09 18.90 7.46
N PHE A 148 12.24 18.26 6.29
CA PHE A 148 13.49 17.62 5.89
C PHE A 148 14.59 18.59 5.43
N GLN A 149 14.29 19.89 5.35
CA GLN A 149 15.29 20.95 5.11
C GLN A 149 15.86 21.54 6.40
N TYR A 150 15.22 21.33 7.55
CA TYR A 150 15.76 21.82 8.82
C TYR A 150 17.10 21.20 9.14
N LYS A 151 18.08 22.04 9.53
CA LYS A 151 19.48 21.65 9.74
C LYS A 151 19.60 20.37 10.56
N LYS A 152 18.95 20.30 11.72
CA LYS A 152 19.01 19.14 12.61
C LYS A 152 18.51 17.86 11.93
N VAL A 153 17.35 17.92 11.26
CA VAL A 153 16.76 16.80 10.51
C VAL A 153 17.68 16.39 9.37
N LYS A 154 18.03 17.33 8.48
CA LYS A 154 18.90 17.10 7.32
C LYS A 154 20.24 16.46 7.71
N THR A 155 20.84 16.86 8.84
CA THR A 155 22.11 16.28 9.31
C THR A 155 21.96 14.94 10.06
N GLY A 156 20.80 14.71 10.68
CA GLY A 156 20.52 13.52 11.50
C GLY A 156 20.02 12.33 10.69
N THR A 157 19.40 12.58 9.53
CA THR A 157 18.83 11.56 8.65
C THR A 157 19.70 11.34 7.41
N LEU A 158 19.73 10.12 6.87
CA LEU A 158 20.41 9.77 5.63
C LEU A 158 19.46 9.74 4.42
N GLY A 159 18.15 9.78 4.68
CA GLY A 159 17.12 9.69 3.66
C GLY A 159 15.75 9.45 4.29
N PHE A 160 14.79 9.04 3.48
CA PHE A 160 13.47 8.62 3.94
C PHE A 160 12.75 7.80 2.88
N PHE A 161 11.84 6.96 3.34
CA PHE A 161 10.64 6.56 2.60
C PHE A 161 9.44 7.15 3.35
N ARG A 162 8.54 7.83 2.63
CA ARG A 162 7.29 8.39 3.16
C ARG A 162 6.11 7.76 2.45
N ALA A 163 5.09 7.37 3.19
CA ALA A 163 3.76 7.04 2.67
C ALA A 163 2.71 7.95 3.31
N LEU A 164 1.77 8.47 2.50
CA LEU A 164 0.53 9.09 3.01
C LEU A 164 -0.44 7.97 3.38
N GLU A 165 -1.11 8.08 4.52
CA GLU A 165 -2.27 7.27 4.90
C GLU A 165 -3.41 8.21 5.33
N ILE A 166 -4.64 7.82 5.05
CA ILE A 166 -5.86 8.54 5.41
C ILE A 166 -6.78 7.55 6.10
N THR A 167 -7.14 7.83 7.34
CA THR A 167 -8.16 7.06 8.08
C THR A 167 -9.44 7.87 8.15
N LYS A 168 -10.60 7.22 7.96
CA LYS A 168 -11.91 7.85 8.10
C LYS A 168 -12.42 7.70 9.53
N ASN A 169 -12.85 8.81 10.14
CA ASN A 169 -13.69 8.76 11.35
C ASN A 169 -15.17 8.83 10.92
N HIS A 170 -15.83 7.67 10.90
CA HIS A 170 -17.25 7.57 10.52
C HIS A 170 -18.21 8.24 11.51
N LYS A 171 -17.83 8.36 12.79
CA LYS A 171 -18.72 8.97 13.80
C LYS A 171 -18.83 10.48 13.62
N GLU A 172 -17.71 11.12 13.30
CA GLU A 172 -17.62 12.57 13.14
C GLU A 172 -17.63 13.00 11.66
N ASN A 173 -17.71 12.05 10.73
CA ASN A 173 -17.58 12.26 9.29
C ASN A 173 -16.26 12.94 8.83
N THR A 174 -15.23 12.91 9.66
CA THR A 174 -13.94 13.56 9.39
C THR A 174 -12.87 12.58 8.87
N TYR A 175 -11.77 13.12 8.35
CA TYR A 175 -10.63 12.38 7.78
C TYR A 175 -9.35 12.70 8.52
N HIS A 176 -8.49 11.70 8.70
CA HIS A 176 -7.22 11.81 9.38
C HIS A 176 -6.05 11.50 8.43
N PRO A 177 -5.60 12.46 7.60
CA PRO A 177 -4.40 12.27 6.81
C PRO A 177 -3.15 12.31 7.71
N HIS A 178 -2.25 11.35 7.53
CA HIS A 178 -1.00 11.26 8.28
C HIS A 178 0.10 10.65 7.41
N PHE A 179 1.35 10.90 7.76
CA PHE A 179 2.49 10.27 7.11
C PHE A 179 3.11 9.20 7.99
N HIS A 180 3.35 8.03 7.41
CA HIS A 180 4.31 7.06 7.92
C HIS A 180 5.64 7.24 7.20
N VAL A 181 6.72 7.29 7.97
CA VAL A 181 8.05 7.59 7.45
C VAL A 181 9.08 6.64 8.04
N LEU A 182 9.73 5.86 7.17
CA LEU A 182 10.89 5.06 7.51
C LEU A 182 12.15 5.87 7.19
N ILE A 183 13.01 6.06 8.19
CA ILE A 183 14.16 6.98 8.09
C ILE A 183 15.44 6.23 8.47
N PRO A 184 16.39 6.04 7.54
CA PRO A 184 17.73 5.61 7.88
C PRO A 184 18.47 6.78 8.54
N VAL A 185 19.11 6.51 9.67
CA VAL A 185 19.91 7.47 10.44
C VAL A 185 21.31 6.91 10.65
N LYS A 186 22.27 7.80 10.93
CA LYS A 186 23.65 7.39 11.25
C LYS A 186 23.66 6.42 12.43
N ARG A 187 24.61 5.49 12.46
CA ARG A 187 24.73 4.49 13.54
C ARG A 187 24.86 5.10 14.94
N ASN A 188 25.44 6.29 15.04
CA ASN A 188 25.60 7.06 16.28
C ASN A 188 24.43 8.04 16.57
N TYR A 189 23.35 7.98 15.81
CA TYR A 189 22.19 8.88 15.93
C TYR A 189 21.68 8.95 17.36
N PHE A 190 21.45 7.80 18.00
CA PHE A 190 20.92 7.71 19.37
C PHE A 190 21.87 8.22 20.46
N GLY A 191 23.12 8.57 20.12
CA GLY A 191 24.06 9.21 21.04
C GLY A 191 24.24 10.71 20.76
N LYS A 192 24.63 11.07 19.52
CA LYS A 192 25.09 12.44 19.20
C LYS A 192 24.07 13.29 18.43
N SER A 193 23.22 12.68 17.62
CA SER A 193 22.34 13.41 16.69
C SER A 193 20.85 13.13 16.94
N TYR A 194 20.53 12.64 18.15
CA TYR A 194 19.20 12.19 18.49
C TYR A 194 18.22 13.36 18.49
N ILE A 195 17.11 13.19 17.76
CA ILE A 195 16.00 14.12 17.75
C ILE A 195 14.90 13.49 18.60
N LYS A 196 14.59 14.14 19.72
CA LYS A 196 13.54 13.68 20.64
C LYS A 196 12.16 13.84 20.00
N GLN A 197 11.17 13.08 20.46
CA GLN A 197 9.78 13.20 20.00
C GLN A 197 9.26 14.65 20.09
N ALA A 198 9.55 15.36 21.18
CA ALA A 198 9.11 16.75 21.36
C ALA A 198 9.74 17.70 20.33
N GLU A 199 10.97 17.43 19.90
CA GLU A 199 11.63 18.20 18.84
C GLU A 199 11.03 17.90 17.48
N TRP A 200 10.76 16.62 17.16
CA TRP A 200 10.02 16.27 15.94
C TRP A 200 8.66 16.94 15.90
N THR A 201 7.94 16.97 17.02
CA THR A 201 6.65 17.66 17.16
C THR A 201 6.79 19.15 16.90
N SER A 202 7.78 19.81 17.50
CA SER A 202 8.05 21.24 17.31
C SER A 202 8.42 21.57 15.86
N PHE A 203 9.28 20.75 15.23
CA PHE A 203 9.61 20.90 13.83
C PHE A 203 8.40 20.69 12.92
N TRP A 204 7.57 19.68 13.18
CA TRP A 204 6.39 19.44 12.38
C TRP A 204 5.37 20.58 12.51
N LYS A 205 5.09 21.03 13.73
CA LYS A 205 4.26 22.21 14.02
C LYS A 205 4.75 23.43 13.23
N LYS A 206 6.05 23.71 13.29
CA LYS A 206 6.66 24.85 12.59
C LYS A 206 6.59 24.70 11.07
N ALA A 207 6.88 23.52 10.53
CA ALA A 207 6.89 23.27 9.10
C ALA A 207 5.50 23.42 8.47
N MET A 208 4.48 22.98 9.22
CA MET A 208 3.06 23.06 8.88
C MET A 208 2.42 24.40 9.25
N LYS A 209 3.09 25.25 10.03
CA LYS A 209 2.54 26.50 10.59
C LYS A 209 1.24 26.28 11.39
N LEU A 210 1.18 25.20 12.17
CA LEU A 210 -0.01 24.88 12.98
C LEU A 210 -0.07 25.77 14.21
N ASP A 211 -1.27 26.22 14.55
CA ASP A 211 -1.58 26.92 15.80
C ASP A 211 -1.65 25.96 16.99
N TYR A 212 -2.04 24.70 16.77
CA TYR A 212 -2.06 23.63 17.77
C TYR A 212 -0.78 22.78 17.77
N THR A 213 -0.59 21.98 18.83
CA THR A 213 0.50 20.99 18.94
C THR A 213 0.05 19.65 18.34
N PRO A 214 0.62 19.18 17.22
CA PRO A 214 0.21 17.92 16.59
C PRO A 214 0.74 16.70 17.37
N ILE A 215 0.14 15.53 17.14
CA ILE A 215 0.64 14.28 17.69
C ILE A 215 1.69 13.71 16.74
N VAL A 216 2.88 13.44 17.26
CA VAL A 216 3.96 12.80 16.50
C VAL A 216 4.44 11.58 17.25
N HIS A 217 4.57 10.45 16.57
CA HIS A 217 5.15 9.25 17.15
C HIS A 217 6.50 8.99 16.48
N VAL A 218 7.52 8.70 17.29
CA VAL A 218 8.84 8.30 16.77
C VAL A 218 9.35 7.13 17.60
N GLN A 219 9.82 6.10 16.92
CA GLN A 219 10.37 4.91 17.56
C GLN A 219 11.58 4.39 16.80
N ARG A 220 12.49 3.75 17.53
CA ARG A 220 13.61 3.02 16.92
C ARG A 220 13.08 1.71 16.36
N VAL A 221 13.43 1.43 15.10
CA VAL A 221 13.19 0.12 14.50
C VAL A 221 14.34 -0.81 14.91
N LYS A 222 14.02 -1.92 15.56
CA LYS A 222 15.01 -2.91 16.02
C LYS A 222 15.28 -3.92 14.90
N GLY A 223 16.45 -3.86 14.27
CA GLY A 223 16.96 -4.98 13.47
C GLY A 223 17.78 -5.94 14.35
N LYS A 224 17.76 -7.25 14.07
CA LYS A 224 18.78 -8.17 14.64
C LYS A 224 20.10 -7.98 13.88
N LYS A 225 21.22 -8.18 14.59
CA LYS A 225 22.57 -8.31 14.02
C LYS A 225 22.79 -9.79 13.67
N GLY A 226 23.14 -10.09 12.41
CA GLY A 226 23.60 -11.41 11.97
C GLY A 226 22.47 -12.45 11.92
N ILE A 227 22.20 -12.99 10.74
CA ILE A 227 21.37 -14.18 10.59
C ILE A 227 22.34 -15.30 10.25
N ASP A 228 22.42 -16.29 11.13
CA ASP A 228 23.02 -17.59 10.82
C ASP A 228 21.93 -18.43 10.13
N ALA A 229 22.27 -19.05 9.01
CA ALA A 229 21.30 -19.56 8.04
C ALA A 229 20.53 -20.82 8.50
N GLU A 230 20.86 -21.41 9.66
CA GLU A 230 20.38 -22.75 10.05
C GLU A 230 19.29 -22.78 11.15
N ALA A 231 18.81 -21.64 11.66
CA ALA A 231 17.79 -21.62 12.72
C ALA A 231 16.41 -21.14 12.25
N ILE A 232 15.89 -21.66 11.12
CA ILE A 232 14.71 -21.08 10.47
C ILE A 232 13.35 -21.53 11.06
N GLU A 233 13.22 -22.67 11.75
CA GLU A 233 11.85 -23.21 11.93
C GLU A 233 11.04 -22.69 13.14
N LYS A 234 11.62 -21.91 14.05
CA LYS A 234 10.87 -21.32 15.18
C LYS A 234 10.82 -19.78 15.19
N GLU A 235 11.70 -19.12 14.42
CA GLU A 235 11.78 -17.65 14.32
C GLU A 235 10.82 -17.05 13.27
N VAL A 236 10.22 -17.84 12.38
CA VAL A 236 9.29 -17.35 11.33
C VAL A 236 7.98 -16.75 11.90
N ARG A 237 7.67 -17.00 13.19
CA ARG A 237 6.54 -16.35 13.89
C ARG A 237 6.88 -14.99 14.52
N GLU A 238 8.17 -14.69 14.72
CA GLU A 238 8.66 -13.38 15.16
C GLU A 238 9.19 -12.59 13.96
N ALA A 239 8.30 -12.30 13.01
CA ALA A 239 8.63 -11.39 11.90
C ALA A 239 9.22 -10.09 12.46
N MET A 240 10.45 -9.80 12.04
CA MET A 240 11.36 -8.77 12.53
C MET A 240 10.69 -7.39 12.62
N GLU A 241 10.98 -6.56 13.63
CA GLU A 241 10.41 -5.20 13.75
C GLU A 241 10.67 -4.33 12.50
N GLU A 242 11.77 -4.58 11.79
CA GLU A 242 12.06 -3.96 10.49
C GLU A 242 11.10 -4.42 9.39
N GLN A 243 10.79 -5.72 9.31
CA GLN A 243 9.78 -6.22 8.37
C GLN A 243 8.39 -5.73 8.75
N LYS A 244 8.04 -5.66 10.04
CA LYS A 244 6.79 -5.04 10.49
C LYS A 244 6.75 -3.56 10.09
N ALA A 245 7.83 -2.81 10.27
CA ALA A 245 7.91 -1.42 9.84
C ALA A 245 7.77 -1.27 8.32
N ILE A 246 8.41 -2.15 7.53
CA ILE A 246 8.26 -2.20 6.06
C ILE A 246 6.81 -2.52 5.68
N LEU A 247 6.19 -3.51 6.31
CA LEU A 247 4.79 -3.85 6.04
C LEU A 247 3.84 -2.72 6.45
N GLU A 248 4.13 -2.04 7.56
CA GLU A 248 3.35 -0.90 8.06
C GLU A 248 3.40 0.28 7.08
N ILE A 249 4.60 0.72 6.68
CA ILE A 249 4.75 1.83 5.72
C ILE A 249 4.26 1.47 4.31
N SER A 250 4.18 0.18 3.98
CA SER A 250 3.73 -0.29 2.66
C SER A 250 2.22 -0.45 2.56
N LYS A 251 1.48 -0.18 3.64
CA LYS A 251 0.02 -0.02 3.56
C LYS A 251 -0.30 1.08 2.56
N TYR A 252 -1.21 0.78 1.63
CA TYR A 252 -1.65 1.76 0.63
C TYR A 252 -2.49 2.85 1.33
N PRO A 253 -2.55 4.09 0.81
CA PRO A 253 -2.98 5.27 1.57
C PRO A 253 -4.38 5.23 2.14
N VAL A 254 -5.24 4.35 1.67
CA VAL A 254 -6.54 4.11 2.30
C VAL A 254 -6.76 2.62 2.37
N LYS A 255 -7.15 2.12 3.55
CA LYS A 255 -7.61 0.73 3.67
C LYS A 255 -8.99 0.64 3.04
N ASP A 256 -9.22 -0.41 2.27
CA ASP A 256 -10.51 -0.63 1.59
C ASP A 256 -11.68 -0.72 2.58
N THR A 257 -11.42 -1.19 3.80
CA THR A 257 -12.38 -1.20 4.92
C THR A 257 -12.71 0.17 5.49
N ASP A 258 -11.84 1.16 5.29
CA ASP A 258 -12.00 2.51 5.83
C ASP A 258 -12.72 3.44 4.84
N VAL A 259 -12.87 3.03 3.57
CA VAL A 259 -13.57 3.81 2.52
C VAL A 259 -15.07 3.52 2.51
N ILE A 260 -15.44 2.24 2.58
CA ILE A 260 -16.83 1.80 2.47
C ILE A 260 -17.19 1.05 3.74
N ARG A 261 -18.20 1.56 4.46
CA ARG A 261 -18.77 0.90 5.62
C ARG A 261 -19.98 0.06 5.18
N GLY A 262 -19.96 -1.22 5.55
CA GLY A 262 -21.01 -2.17 5.14
C GLY A 262 -20.87 -2.62 3.69
N ASN A 263 -21.98 -3.07 3.11
CA ASN A 263 -22.00 -3.74 1.80
C ASN A 263 -22.94 -3.06 0.79
N GLU A 264 -23.36 -1.82 1.06
CA GLU A 264 -24.37 -1.10 0.30
C GLU A 264 -23.88 0.30 -0.08
N VAL A 265 -24.47 0.84 -1.14
CA VAL A 265 -24.24 2.23 -1.56
C VAL A 265 -25.11 3.14 -0.70
N THR A 266 -24.46 3.95 0.13
CA THR A 266 -25.11 4.93 1.02
C THR A 266 -24.58 6.33 0.75
N GLU A 267 -25.32 7.37 1.09
CA GLU A 267 -24.85 8.76 0.92
C GLU A 267 -23.52 9.03 1.65
N GLU A 268 -23.35 8.49 2.87
CA GLU A 268 -22.09 8.61 3.62
C GLU A 268 -20.90 7.97 2.86
N ASN A 269 -21.11 6.77 2.31
CA ASN A 269 -20.06 6.10 1.54
C ASN A 269 -19.79 6.83 0.22
N LEU A 270 -20.82 7.38 -0.44
CA LEU A 270 -20.66 8.18 -1.65
C LEU A 270 -19.82 9.43 -1.37
N ASP A 271 -20.10 10.15 -0.29
CA ASP A 271 -19.27 11.29 0.14
C ASP A 271 -17.83 10.88 0.42
N THR A 272 -17.64 9.75 1.09
CA THR A 272 -16.31 9.22 1.38
C THR A 272 -15.53 8.91 0.10
N VAL A 273 -16.15 8.23 -0.87
CA VAL A 273 -15.53 7.97 -2.17
C VAL A 273 -15.24 9.27 -2.92
N TYR A 274 -16.18 10.22 -2.92
CA TYR A 274 -16.04 11.52 -3.59
C TYR A 274 -14.83 12.30 -3.08
N TYR A 275 -14.75 12.53 -1.76
CA TYR A 275 -13.68 13.34 -1.18
C TYR A 275 -12.32 12.65 -1.28
N LEU A 276 -12.25 11.33 -1.08
CA LEU A 276 -10.99 10.60 -1.22
C LEU A 276 -10.52 10.55 -2.68
N ASP A 277 -11.42 10.37 -3.65
CA ASP A 277 -11.06 10.34 -5.05
C ASP A 277 -10.48 11.68 -5.52
N ASP A 278 -11.11 12.79 -5.13
CA ASP A 278 -10.60 14.14 -5.44
C ASP A 278 -9.28 14.44 -4.70
N ALA A 279 -9.21 14.12 -3.41
CA ALA A 279 -8.04 14.41 -2.58
C ALA A 279 -6.79 13.61 -2.98
N LEU A 280 -6.98 12.41 -3.54
CA LEU A 280 -5.90 11.56 -4.02
C LEU A 280 -5.58 11.78 -5.49
N SER A 281 -6.41 12.46 -6.27
CA SER A 281 -6.18 12.64 -7.71
C SER A 281 -4.85 13.36 -8.01
N ALA A 282 -4.13 12.88 -9.04
CA ALA A 282 -2.90 13.47 -9.58
C ALA A 282 -1.77 13.76 -8.57
N ARG A 283 -1.62 12.94 -7.51
CA ARG A 283 -0.63 13.16 -6.44
C ARG A 283 0.29 11.96 -6.25
N ARG A 284 1.57 12.16 -5.93
CA ARG A 284 2.44 11.06 -5.50
C ARG A 284 2.24 10.74 -4.02
N LEU A 285 1.73 9.56 -3.70
CA LEU A 285 1.33 9.21 -2.33
C LEU A 285 2.53 8.70 -1.53
N ILE A 286 3.48 8.05 -2.19
CA ILE A 286 4.76 7.63 -1.62
C ILE A 286 5.92 8.53 -2.07
N GLY A 287 7.04 8.51 -1.35
CA GLY A 287 8.22 9.26 -1.76
C GLY A 287 9.50 8.76 -1.12
N TYR A 288 10.58 8.75 -1.92
CA TYR A 288 11.93 8.41 -1.48
C TYR A 288 12.82 9.66 -1.46
N GLY A 289 13.71 9.74 -0.47
CA GLY A 289 14.71 10.79 -0.35
C GLY A 289 16.05 10.27 0.18
N GLY A 290 17.12 11.04 -0.07
CA GLY A 290 18.48 10.67 0.31
C GLY A 290 18.91 9.31 -0.24
N ILE A 291 19.63 8.53 0.56
CA ILE A 291 20.21 7.24 0.13
C ILE A 291 19.16 6.27 -0.41
N LEU A 292 17.92 6.30 0.08
CA LEU A 292 16.88 5.38 -0.38
C LEU A 292 16.41 5.71 -1.79
N LYS A 293 16.41 6.99 -2.17
CA LYS A 293 16.11 7.42 -3.54
C LYS A 293 17.22 6.97 -4.49
N ASP A 294 18.46 7.05 -4.06
CA ASP A 294 19.62 6.66 -4.87
C ASP A 294 19.67 5.14 -5.06
N ILE A 295 19.41 4.37 -4.00
CA ILE A 295 19.27 2.91 -4.09
C ILE A 295 18.10 2.52 -4.99
N HIS A 296 16.92 3.14 -4.83
CA HIS A 296 15.77 2.86 -5.70
C HIS A 296 16.12 3.05 -7.18
N LYS A 297 16.87 4.11 -7.52
CA LYS A 297 17.34 4.35 -8.88
C LYS A 297 18.36 3.31 -9.34
N LYS A 298 19.33 2.98 -8.48
CA LYS A 298 20.39 1.99 -8.78
C LYS A 298 19.82 0.60 -9.05
N LEU A 299 18.81 0.19 -8.30
CA LEU A 299 18.10 -1.07 -8.47
C LEU A 299 17.16 -1.07 -9.69
N ASN A 300 17.03 0.06 -10.40
CA ASN A 300 16.17 0.22 -11.57
C ASN A 300 14.71 -0.24 -11.33
N LEU A 301 14.19 0.00 -10.12
CA LEU A 301 12.85 -0.42 -9.74
C LEU A 301 11.79 0.37 -10.51
N THR A 302 10.72 -0.32 -10.92
CA THR A 302 9.60 0.27 -11.66
C THR A 302 8.75 1.20 -10.79
N ASP A 303 7.79 1.92 -11.38
CA ASP A 303 6.89 2.77 -10.61
C ASP A 303 5.88 1.92 -9.80
N ALA A 304 5.98 1.97 -8.47
CA ALA A 304 5.10 1.20 -7.60
C ALA A 304 3.65 1.74 -7.48
N GLU A 305 3.39 2.99 -7.86
CA GLU A 305 2.04 3.59 -7.82
C GLU A 305 1.30 3.42 -9.15
N ASP A 306 1.97 3.67 -10.28
CA ASP A 306 1.32 3.71 -11.60
C ASP A 306 1.87 2.67 -12.60
N GLY A 307 2.88 1.89 -12.22
CA GLY A 307 3.51 0.86 -13.04
C GLY A 307 2.75 -0.47 -13.15
N ASP A 308 3.49 -1.56 -13.39
CA ASP A 308 2.92 -2.90 -13.53
C ASP A 308 2.46 -3.46 -12.17
N LEU A 309 1.23 -3.95 -12.14
CA LEU A 309 0.64 -4.60 -10.97
C LEU A 309 0.52 -6.11 -11.14
N VAL A 310 0.97 -6.70 -12.26
CA VAL A 310 1.05 -8.14 -12.50
C VAL A 310 2.33 -8.71 -11.89
N ARG A 311 3.49 -8.13 -12.19
CA ARG A 311 4.77 -8.55 -11.61
C ARG A 311 5.05 -7.75 -10.35
N ILE A 312 4.97 -8.39 -9.19
CA ILE A 312 5.33 -7.77 -7.91
C ILE A 312 6.83 -7.83 -7.70
N GLU A 313 7.40 -9.03 -7.86
CA GLU A 313 8.83 -9.25 -7.86
C GLU A 313 9.43 -8.66 -9.15
N GLU A 314 10.65 -8.12 -9.08
CA GLU A 314 11.36 -7.49 -10.21
C GLU A 314 12.40 -8.44 -10.83
N ASP A 315 12.51 -9.66 -10.31
CA ASP A 315 13.39 -10.69 -10.85
C ASP A 315 12.73 -11.34 -12.08
N ASP A 316 13.41 -11.24 -13.22
CA ASP A 316 13.13 -12.04 -14.42
C ASP A 316 13.58 -13.48 -14.18
N ASP A 317 12.90 -14.17 -13.27
CA ASP A 317 12.88 -15.62 -13.32
C ASP A 317 12.03 -15.97 -14.55
N GLU A 318 12.73 -16.09 -15.68
CA GLU A 318 12.37 -16.97 -16.78
C GLU A 318 12.09 -18.34 -16.15
N VAL A 319 10.83 -18.58 -15.78
CA VAL A 319 10.34 -19.93 -15.53
C VAL A 319 10.25 -20.59 -16.91
N ALA A 320 11.43 -20.89 -17.49
CA ALA A 320 11.60 -21.17 -18.90
C ALA A 320 11.19 -22.60 -19.26
N ASN A 321 11.24 -23.56 -18.35
CA ASN A 321 11.40 -24.94 -18.83
C ASN A 321 10.32 -25.96 -18.49
N GLU A 322 9.14 -25.58 -17.97
CA GLU A 322 7.89 -26.40 -18.00
C GLU A 322 6.81 -25.76 -17.10
N THR A 323 6.05 -24.80 -17.62
CA THR A 323 4.90 -24.22 -16.88
C THR A 323 3.60 -24.46 -17.61
N PHE A 324 2.59 -24.91 -16.87
CA PHE A 324 1.22 -24.97 -17.38
C PHE A 324 0.52 -23.64 -17.10
N GLU A 325 -0.23 -23.13 -18.06
CA GLU A 325 -1.09 -21.97 -17.85
C GLU A 325 -2.36 -22.38 -17.11
N VAL A 326 -2.68 -21.64 -16.05
CA VAL A 326 -3.94 -21.77 -15.31
C VAL A 326 -4.69 -20.46 -15.45
N MET A 327 -5.81 -20.50 -16.15
CA MET A 327 -6.71 -19.36 -16.28
C MET A 327 -7.79 -19.43 -15.22
N ALA A 328 -8.08 -18.31 -14.57
CA ALA A 328 -9.15 -18.18 -13.60
C ALA A 328 -9.99 -16.94 -13.92
N ARG A 329 -11.28 -17.14 -14.16
CA ARG A 329 -12.24 -16.08 -14.49
C ARG A 329 -13.21 -15.84 -13.34
N TRP A 330 -13.47 -14.57 -13.05
CA TRP A 330 -14.48 -14.17 -12.08
C TRP A 330 -15.88 -14.53 -12.59
N HIS A 331 -16.62 -15.32 -11.82
CA HIS A 331 -18.00 -15.67 -12.12
C HIS A 331 -18.96 -14.88 -11.22
N VAL A 332 -19.75 -13.98 -11.81
CA VAL A 332 -20.60 -13.02 -11.09
C VAL A 332 -21.63 -13.72 -10.20
N GLY A 333 -22.31 -14.77 -10.69
CA GLY A 333 -23.33 -15.49 -9.92
C GLY A 333 -22.77 -16.28 -8.73
N ILE A 334 -21.56 -16.83 -8.88
CA ILE A 334 -20.90 -17.64 -7.84
C ILE A 334 -20.08 -16.75 -6.89
N LYS A 335 -19.80 -15.51 -7.32
CA LYS A 335 -18.93 -14.55 -6.63
C LYS A 335 -17.57 -15.17 -6.29
N ASN A 336 -16.96 -15.87 -7.25
CA ASN A 336 -15.67 -16.50 -7.08
C ASN A 336 -14.92 -16.65 -8.42
N TYR A 337 -13.62 -16.91 -8.33
CA TYR A 337 -12.79 -17.24 -9.50
C TYR A 337 -12.87 -18.73 -9.80
N ILE A 338 -13.31 -19.06 -11.02
CA ILE A 338 -13.41 -20.41 -11.55
C ILE A 338 -12.25 -20.64 -12.50
N ILE A 339 -11.56 -21.76 -12.34
CA ILE A 339 -10.51 -22.21 -13.26
C ILE A 339 -11.17 -22.66 -14.56
N THR A 340 -10.68 -22.15 -15.69
CA THR A 340 -11.23 -22.37 -17.04
C THR A 340 -10.20 -22.96 -17.97
#